data_AF-A0A818NKJ4-F1
#
_entry.id   AF-A0A818NKJ4-F1
#
_cell.length_a   1.000
_cell.length_b   1.000
_cell.length_c   1.000
_cell.angle_alpha   90.00
_cell.angle_beta   90.00
_cell.angle_gamma   90.00
#
_symmetry.space_group_name_H-M   'P 1'
#
loop_
_entity.id
_entity.type
_entity.pdbx_description
1 polymer ?
#
loop_
_entity_poly.entity_id
_entity_poly.type
_entity_poly.pdbx_seq_one_letter_code
_entity_poly.pdbx_strand_id
1 'polypeptide(L)'
;MADMNKEQQLQVKINEASSFIVSQPVLNDDITKTEQVPAPSFLDSILQEQPVEKDEKKKKKKKKGKTGRQKEIERLTKETKEIFESPDKLNVVCERIHSLLLGQKTFLLGACQLLDKYNYGSLPYEQFRLIIRDRLPKLSTEDFFILTKLFEVDGTSIDYRAILDEELGNGILRHVTQLPVPLSTEIVLEKKSSKESKSIFNEPLQVTQPKYVTLHLRLITFDAYNAYPGHVHITVPDHTSVYALSKMVIDKTDLATRSISIFREKIRSRHGLLDPMDTLEHHQLTGACIDGTHKQLFPTYTLYYDYSPMELRSDCPILKCDYYMK
;
A
#
# COMPACT_ATOMS: atom_id res chain seq x y z
N MET A 1 -12.47 41.83 -59.37
CA MET A 1 -12.61 42.49 -58.06
C MET A 1 -13.89 42.01 -57.42
N ALA A 2 -13.80 41.00 -56.55
CA ALA A 2 -14.77 40.68 -55.49
C ALA A 2 -14.40 39.29 -54.94
N ASP A 3 -13.30 39.25 -54.20
CA ASP A 3 -13.01 38.18 -53.25
C ASP A 3 -12.66 38.87 -51.95
N MET A 4 -13.43 38.58 -50.91
CA MET A 4 -13.03 38.57 -49.49
C MET A 4 -14.29 38.50 -48.63
N ASN A 5 -14.13 37.89 -47.45
CA ASN A 5 -14.94 38.12 -46.25
C ASN A 5 -15.92 36.99 -45.84
N LYS A 6 -15.39 35.77 -45.67
CA LYS A 6 -16.02 34.76 -44.80
C LYS A 6 -15.15 34.33 -43.60
N GLU A 7 -13.83 34.47 -43.67
CA GLU A 7 -12.95 34.15 -42.53
C GLU A 7 -12.93 35.22 -41.42
N GLN A 8 -13.11 36.51 -41.76
CA GLN A 8 -13.08 37.57 -40.73
C GLN A 8 -14.35 37.61 -39.85
N GLN A 9 -15.45 36.98 -40.28
CA GLN A 9 -16.69 36.93 -39.47
C GLN A 9 -16.65 35.87 -38.36
N LEU A 10 -15.72 34.91 -38.41
CA LEU A 10 -15.61 33.88 -37.36
C LEU A 10 -14.75 34.32 -36.17
N GLN A 11 -13.82 35.26 -36.36
CA GLN A 11 -12.90 35.70 -35.29
C GLN A 11 -13.57 36.57 -34.22
N VAL A 12 -14.67 37.27 -34.54
CA VAL A 12 -15.33 38.19 -33.60
C VAL A 12 -16.17 37.46 -32.54
N LYS A 13 -16.71 36.28 -32.85
CA LYS A 13 -17.59 35.54 -31.92
C LYS A 13 -16.86 34.81 -30.79
N ILE A 14 -15.54 34.72 -30.82
CA ILE A 14 -14.76 33.99 -29.80
C ILE A 14 -14.35 34.91 -28.64
N ASN A 15 -14.34 36.24 -28.83
CA ASN A 15 -13.83 37.18 -27.83
C ASN A 15 -14.87 37.66 -26.78
N GLU A 16 -16.15 37.27 -26.88
CA GLU A 16 -17.20 37.75 -25.96
C GLU A 16 -17.52 36.78 -24.80
N ALA A 17 -16.86 35.62 -24.71
CA ALA A 17 -17.20 34.60 -23.70
C ALA A 17 -16.28 34.58 -22.45
N SER A 18 -15.39 35.55 -22.26
CA SER A 18 -14.36 35.52 -21.20
C SER A 18 -14.45 36.65 -20.17
N SER A 19 -15.64 36.92 -19.63
CA SER A 19 -15.77 37.80 -18.46
C SER A 19 -16.86 37.31 -17.51
N PHE A 20 -16.50 36.50 -16.51
CA PHE A 20 -17.31 36.34 -15.30
C PHE A 20 -16.42 36.21 -14.05
N ILE A 21 -16.95 36.81 -12.99
CA ILE A 21 -16.27 37.48 -11.88
C ILE A 21 -16.01 36.53 -10.70
N VAL A 22 -14.89 36.79 -10.02
CA VAL A 22 -14.44 36.25 -8.74
C VAL A 22 -15.17 36.93 -7.58
N SER A 23 -15.72 36.15 -6.64
CA SER A 23 -16.07 36.62 -5.30
C SER A 23 -15.82 35.52 -4.26
N GLN A 24 -14.93 35.78 -3.30
CA GLN A 24 -14.74 34.99 -2.08
C GLN A 24 -15.48 35.64 -0.90
N PRO A 25 -15.92 34.85 0.11
CA PRO A 25 -16.17 35.41 1.43
C PRO A 25 -15.36 34.72 2.56
N VAL A 26 -14.65 35.61 3.28
CA VAL A 26 -14.30 35.73 4.71
C VAL A 26 -14.66 34.59 5.67
N LEU A 27 -13.62 34.13 6.39
CA LEU A 27 -13.62 33.27 7.59
C LEU A 27 -14.00 34.05 8.86
N ASN A 28 -14.79 33.44 9.74
CA ASN A 28 -14.89 33.80 11.16
C ASN A 28 -14.61 32.56 12.01
N ASP A 29 -13.69 32.72 12.96
CA ASP A 29 -13.30 31.74 13.98
C ASP A 29 -14.24 31.82 15.18
N ASP A 30 -14.65 30.67 15.73
CA ASP A 30 -15.11 30.57 17.12
C ASP A 30 -14.66 29.23 17.73
N ILE A 31 -13.80 29.33 18.74
CA ILE A 31 -13.17 28.22 19.47
C ILE A 31 -14.04 27.90 20.69
N THR A 32 -14.57 26.68 20.78
CA THR A 32 -15.09 26.14 22.04
C THR A 32 -14.31 24.90 22.46
N LYS A 33 -13.90 24.91 23.74
CA LYS A 33 -13.15 23.86 24.44
C LYS A 33 -14.06 22.67 24.68
N THR A 34 -13.56 21.44 24.46
CA THR A 34 -14.22 20.24 24.98
C THR A 34 -13.19 19.25 25.52
N GLU A 35 -13.59 18.66 26.63
CA GLU A 35 -12.87 17.90 27.64
C GLU A 35 -12.47 16.50 27.13
N GLN A 36 -11.22 16.09 27.35
CA GLN A 36 -10.69 14.79 26.95
C GLN A 36 -11.13 13.67 27.92
N VAL A 37 -11.69 12.60 27.37
CA VAL A 37 -11.84 11.29 28.04
C VAL A 37 -10.85 10.31 27.37
N PRO A 38 -10.05 9.53 28.12
CA PRO A 38 -9.00 8.71 27.54
C PRO A 38 -9.56 7.47 26.82
N ALA A 39 -9.07 7.23 25.60
CA ALA A 39 -9.34 6.04 24.82
C ALA A 39 -8.45 4.85 25.27
N PRO A 40 -8.95 3.60 25.16
CA PRO A 40 -8.20 2.41 25.56
C PRO A 40 -7.05 2.09 24.60
N SER A 41 -5.99 1.46 25.13
CA SER A 41 -4.73 1.21 24.43
C SER A 41 -4.79 0.03 23.46
N PHE A 42 -4.13 0.14 22.30
CA PHE A 42 -4.02 -0.88 21.24
C PHE A 42 -3.47 -2.25 21.72
N LEU A 43 -2.76 -2.28 22.85
CA LEU A 43 -2.25 -3.51 23.46
C LEU A 43 -3.39 -4.45 23.94
N ASP A 44 -4.59 -3.91 24.20
CA ASP A 44 -5.74 -4.72 24.62
C ASP A 44 -6.31 -5.58 23.47
N SER A 45 -6.04 -5.21 22.22
CA SER A 45 -6.44 -5.99 21.03
C SER A 45 -5.46 -7.12 20.70
N ILE A 46 -4.19 -7.00 21.12
CA ILE A 46 -3.15 -8.01 20.87
C ILE A 46 -3.19 -9.13 21.93
N LEU A 47 -3.83 -8.89 23.09
CA LEU A 47 -3.88 -9.82 24.22
C LEU A 47 -5.15 -10.68 24.30
N GLN A 48 -6.11 -10.56 23.37
CA GLN A 48 -7.29 -11.41 23.33
C GLN A 48 -7.06 -12.70 22.52
N GLU A 49 -6.39 -13.68 23.12
CA GLU A 49 -6.65 -15.08 22.74
C GLU A 49 -8.07 -15.45 23.22
N GLN A 50 -9.00 -15.57 22.29
CA GLN A 50 -10.37 -16.02 22.54
C GLN A 50 -10.37 -17.44 23.13
N PRO A 51 -10.94 -17.67 24.33
CA PRO A 51 -11.29 -19.02 24.74
C PRO A 51 -12.56 -19.43 24.01
N VAL A 52 -12.53 -20.59 23.34
CA VAL A 52 -13.71 -21.23 22.77
C VAL A 52 -14.72 -21.52 23.89
N GLU A 53 -15.79 -20.74 23.96
CA GLU A 53 -16.95 -21.02 24.79
C GLU A 53 -17.67 -22.27 24.25
N LYS A 54 -17.75 -23.29 25.09
CA LYS A 54 -18.79 -24.33 25.02
C LYS A 54 -19.57 -24.24 26.31
N ASP A 55 -20.86 -24.03 26.16
CA ASP A 55 -21.82 -23.99 27.26
C ASP A 55 -21.80 -25.27 28.11
N GLU A 56 -21.77 -24.99 29.41
CA GLU A 56 -22.12 -25.72 30.61
C GLU A 56 -22.23 -27.26 30.59
N LYS A 57 -21.30 -27.89 31.33
CA LYS A 57 -21.65 -28.77 32.47
C LYS A 57 -20.51 -28.81 33.48
N LYS A 58 -20.80 -28.34 34.70
CA LYS A 58 -19.90 -28.26 35.87
C LYS A 58 -19.21 -29.60 36.15
N LYS A 59 -17.92 -29.71 35.80
CA LYS A 59 -16.95 -30.61 36.44
C LYS A 59 -15.71 -29.80 36.76
N LYS A 60 -15.29 -29.82 38.04
CA LYS A 60 -14.03 -29.25 38.54
C LYS A 60 -12.87 -29.69 37.64
N LYS A 61 -12.47 -28.84 36.68
CA LYS A 61 -11.31 -29.07 35.82
C LYS A 61 -10.06 -28.70 36.61
N LYS A 62 -9.25 -29.72 36.93
CA LYS A 62 -7.81 -29.56 37.23
C LYS A 62 -7.23 -28.57 36.22
N LYS A 63 -6.61 -27.47 36.70
CA LYS A 63 -5.78 -26.58 35.87
C LYS A 63 -4.74 -27.46 35.14
N LYS A 64 -4.94 -27.68 33.85
CA LYS A 64 -3.98 -28.39 32.99
C LYS A 64 -2.73 -27.51 32.98
N GLY A 65 -1.64 -28.00 33.55
CA GLY A 65 -0.40 -27.23 33.67
C GLY A 65 0.03 -26.74 32.29
N LYS A 66 0.33 -25.43 32.18
CA LYS A 66 0.92 -24.83 30.97
C LYS A 66 2.11 -25.69 30.54
N THR A 67 2.15 -26.10 29.27
CA THR A 67 3.27 -26.86 28.71
C THR A 67 4.55 -26.02 28.75
N GLY A 68 5.73 -26.65 28.76
CA GLY A 68 7.01 -25.94 28.83
C GLY A 68 7.18 -24.88 27.73
N ARG A 69 6.76 -25.21 26.50
CA ARG A 69 6.77 -24.30 25.35
C ARG A 69 5.92 -23.03 25.57
N GLN A 70 4.78 -23.17 26.25
CA GLN A 70 3.89 -22.02 26.49
C GLN A 70 4.46 -21.05 27.53
N LYS A 71 5.22 -21.55 28.51
CA LYS A 71 5.97 -20.70 29.45
C LYS A 71 7.12 -19.96 28.77
N GLU A 72 7.79 -20.61 27.81
CA GLU A 72 8.89 -20.02 27.04
C GLU A 72 8.39 -18.88 26.15
N ILE A 73 7.27 -19.09 25.44
CA ILE A 73 6.63 -18.03 24.65
C ILE A 73 6.20 -16.88 25.54
N GLU A 74 5.53 -17.14 26.67
CA GLU A 74 5.08 -16.10 27.60
C GLU A 74 6.25 -15.28 28.18
N ARG A 75 7.40 -15.94 28.42
CA ARG A 75 8.63 -15.27 28.84
C ARG A 75 9.19 -14.38 27.72
N LEU A 76 9.35 -14.92 26.51
CA LEU A 76 9.87 -14.17 25.36
C LEU A 76 8.98 -12.97 25.03
N THR A 77 7.66 -13.15 25.01
CA THR A 77 6.71 -12.05 24.79
C THR A 77 6.88 -10.94 25.83
N LYS A 78 7.12 -11.30 27.11
CA LYS A 78 7.34 -10.31 28.17
C LYS A 78 8.69 -9.58 28.00
N GLU A 79 9.74 -10.31 27.65
CA GLU A 79 11.09 -9.76 27.44
C GLU A 79 11.14 -8.86 26.20
N THR A 80 10.45 -9.22 25.12
CA THR A 80 10.44 -8.43 23.87
C THR A 80 9.44 -7.27 23.88
N LYS A 81 8.52 -7.21 24.84
CA LYS A 81 7.51 -6.15 24.92
C LYS A 81 8.15 -4.76 25.01
N GLU A 82 9.18 -4.63 25.84
CA GLU A 82 9.92 -3.36 26.00
C GLU A 82 10.62 -2.93 24.70
N ILE A 83 11.01 -3.90 23.85
CA ILE A 83 11.65 -3.63 22.56
C ILE A 83 10.62 -3.11 21.57
N PHE A 84 9.43 -3.72 21.51
CA PHE A 84 8.33 -3.24 20.65
C PHE A 84 7.79 -1.88 21.07
N GLU A 85 7.83 -1.55 22.36
CA GLU A 85 7.39 -0.24 22.89
C GLU A 85 8.39 0.89 22.59
N SER A 86 9.65 0.57 22.28
CA SER A 86 10.70 1.57 22.02
C SER A 86 11.16 1.50 20.55
N PRO A 87 10.77 2.45 19.70
CA PRO A 87 11.09 2.42 18.27
C PRO A 87 12.61 2.44 18.01
N ASP A 88 13.38 3.14 18.84
CA ASP A 88 14.84 3.19 18.73
C ASP A 88 15.47 1.82 19.00
N LYS A 89 15.00 1.11 20.05
CA LYS A 89 15.48 -0.24 20.37
C LYS A 89 15.09 -1.22 19.28
N LEU A 90 13.85 -1.14 18.78
CA LEU A 90 13.37 -1.97 17.70
C LEU A 90 14.19 -1.77 16.42
N ASN A 91 14.50 -0.52 16.06
CA ASN A 91 15.34 -0.20 14.90
C ASN A 91 16.75 -0.79 15.04
N VAL A 92 17.38 -0.68 16.21
CA VAL A 92 18.71 -1.27 16.46
C VAL A 92 18.70 -2.79 16.29
N VAL A 93 17.65 -3.47 16.79
CA VAL A 93 17.48 -4.92 16.61
C VAL A 93 17.25 -5.25 15.14
N CYS A 94 16.41 -4.47 14.45
CA CYS A 94 16.10 -4.65 13.04
C CYS A 94 17.33 -4.49 12.14
N GLU A 95 18.15 -3.47 12.35
CA GLU A 95 19.42 -3.27 11.63
C GLU A 95 20.39 -4.42 11.86
N ARG A 96 20.48 -4.91 13.10
CA ARG A 96 21.29 -6.09 13.44
C ARG A 96 20.81 -7.33 12.69
N ILE A 97 19.50 -7.59 12.69
CA ILE A 97 18.91 -8.72 11.97
C ILE A 97 19.13 -8.59 10.46
N HIS A 98 18.89 -7.40 9.91
CA HIS A 98 19.09 -7.10 8.49
C HIS A 98 20.53 -7.34 8.04
N SER A 99 21.51 -6.85 8.81
CA SER A 99 22.93 -7.07 8.53
C SER A 99 23.28 -8.57 8.50
N LEU A 100 22.71 -9.37 9.40
CA LEU A 100 22.91 -10.82 9.42
C LEU A 100 22.24 -11.52 8.22
N LEU A 101 21.04 -11.08 7.83
CA LEU A 101 20.29 -11.65 6.71
C LEU A 101 20.96 -11.34 5.37
N LEU A 102 21.42 -10.10 5.14
CA LEU A 102 22.05 -9.68 3.89
C LEU A 102 23.23 -10.58 3.50
N GLY A 103 24.08 -10.95 4.46
CA GLY A 103 25.23 -11.81 4.22
C GLY A 103 24.89 -13.24 3.78
N GLN A 104 23.64 -13.68 3.99
CA GLN A 104 23.17 -15.04 3.66
C GLN A 104 21.93 -15.04 2.75
N LYS A 105 21.55 -13.87 2.21
CA LYS A 105 20.26 -13.66 1.54
C LYS A 105 20.01 -14.64 0.40
N THR A 106 20.96 -14.77 -0.52
CA THR A 106 20.82 -15.64 -1.71
C THR A 106 20.59 -17.09 -1.33
N PHE A 107 21.31 -17.56 -0.30
CA PHE A 107 21.14 -18.91 0.23
C PHE A 107 19.79 -19.08 0.92
N LEU A 108 19.44 -18.18 1.84
CA LEU A 108 18.19 -18.24 2.60
C LEU A 108 16.98 -18.23 1.67
N LEU A 109 17.01 -17.39 0.63
CA LEU A 109 15.96 -17.31 -0.37
C LEU A 109 15.82 -18.64 -1.13
N GLY A 110 16.93 -19.22 -1.58
CA GLY A 110 16.92 -20.53 -2.23
C GLY A 110 16.40 -21.65 -1.31
N ALA A 111 16.82 -21.66 -0.05
CA ALA A 111 16.35 -22.64 0.94
C ALA A 111 14.85 -22.51 1.21
N CYS A 112 14.34 -21.28 1.33
CA CYS A 112 12.92 -21.03 1.50
C CYS A 112 12.11 -21.45 0.26
N GLN A 113 12.58 -21.11 -0.94
CA GLN A 113 11.94 -21.48 -2.21
C GLN A 113 11.89 -23.00 -2.43
N LEU A 114 12.89 -23.74 -1.94
CA LEU A 114 12.88 -25.21 -2.00
C LEU A 114 11.80 -25.84 -1.09
N LEU A 115 11.50 -25.22 0.06
CA LEU A 115 10.44 -25.69 0.95
C LEU A 115 9.06 -25.17 0.55
N ASP A 116 8.99 -23.98 -0.04
CA ASP A 116 7.78 -23.33 -0.52
C ASP A 116 7.38 -23.88 -1.91
N LYS A 117 6.90 -25.13 -1.91
CA LYS A 117 6.53 -25.87 -3.13
C LYS A 117 5.53 -25.13 -4.02
N TYR A 118 4.69 -24.31 -3.42
CA TYR A 118 3.61 -23.57 -4.09
C TYR A 118 3.95 -22.09 -4.26
N ASN A 119 5.18 -21.68 -3.94
CA ASN A 119 5.69 -20.34 -4.13
C ASN A 119 4.77 -19.25 -3.53
N TYR A 120 4.13 -19.53 -2.38
CA TYR A 120 3.25 -18.60 -1.69
C TYR A 120 4.00 -17.38 -1.16
N GLY A 121 5.31 -17.49 -0.97
CA GLY A 121 6.12 -16.47 -0.31
C GLY A 121 6.08 -16.56 1.21
N SER A 122 5.41 -17.57 1.77
CA SER A 122 5.37 -17.83 3.20
C SER A 122 5.72 -19.27 3.55
N LEU A 123 6.21 -19.49 4.77
CA LEU A 123 6.53 -20.82 5.30
C LEU A 123 5.96 -21.01 6.71
N PRO A 124 5.56 -22.24 7.09
CA PRO A 124 5.22 -22.56 8.47
C PRO A 124 6.38 -22.22 9.41
N TYR A 125 6.06 -21.69 10.60
CA TYR A 125 7.02 -21.25 11.60
C TYR A 125 8.18 -22.24 11.83
N GLU A 126 7.87 -23.54 11.99
CA GLU A 126 8.89 -24.55 12.27
C GLU A 126 9.85 -24.77 11.09
N GLN A 127 9.37 -24.67 9.85
CA GLN A 127 10.23 -24.82 8.67
C GLN A 127 11.16 -23.62 8.52
N PHE A 128 10.62 -22.41 8.64
CA PHE A 128 11.41 -21.19 8.60
C PHE A 128 12.45 -21.15 9.74
N ARG A 129 12.05 -21.54 10.95
CA ARG A 129 12.95 -21.65 12.11
C ARG A 129 14.11 -22.59 11.86
N LEU A 130 13.89 -23.74 11.22
CA LEU A 130 14.97 -24.69 10.91
C LEU A 130 15.99 -24.08 9.94
N ILE A 131 15.52 -23.39 8.89
CA ILE A 131 16.40 -22.70 7.92
C ILE A 131 17.24 -21.65 8.64
N ILE A 132 16.60 -20.78 9.42
CA ILE A 132 17.28 -19.67 10.09
C ILE A 132 18.27 -20.17 11.14
N ARG A 133 17.91 -21.20 11.94
CA ARG A 133 18.80 -21.75 12.97
C ARG A 133 20.05 -22.40 12.37
N ASP A 134 19.92 -23.07 11.23
CA ASP A 134 21.04 -23.71 10.54
C ASP A 134 22.02 -22.67 9.97
N ARG A 135 21.50 -21.56 9.43
CA ARG A 135 22.29 -20.59 8.65
C ARG A 135 22.69 -19.33 9.39
N LEU A 136 21.95 -18.96 10.43
CA LEU A 136 22.18 -17.77 11.24
C LEU A 136 22.34 -18.19 12.71
N PRO A 137 23.38 -18.95 13.07
CA PRO A 137 23.62 -19.36 14.45
C PRO A 137 23.94 -18.17 15.38
N LYS A 138 24.27 -17.00 14.81
CA LYS A 138 24.50 -15.75 15.54
C LYS A 138 23.20 -15.01 15.89
N LEU A 139 22.07 -15.38 15.28
CA LEU A 139 20.79 -14.75 15.56
C LEU A 139 20.31 -15.23 16.94
N SER A 140 20.10 -14.29 17.87
CA SER A 140 19.60 -14.63 19.20
C SER A 140 18.16 -15.15 19.12
N THR A 141 17.74 -15.93 20.11
CA THR A 141 16.35 -16.42 20.19
C THR A 141 15.34 -15.26 20.26
N GLU A 142 15.73 -14.16 20.92
CA GLU A 142 14.94 -12.94 21.04
C GLU A 142 14.80 -12.23 19.68
N ASP A 143 15.90 -12.06 18.96
CA ASP A 143 15.92 -11.45 17.62
C ASP A 143 15.09 -12.27 16.63
N PHE A 144 15.21 -13.60 16.70
CA PHE A 144 14.39 -14.49 15.91
C PHE A 144 12.90 -14.35 16.26
N PHE A 145 12.56 -14.28 17.55
CA PHE A 145 11.17 -14.10 17.99
C PHE A 145 10.59 -12.78 17.45
N ILE A 146 11.32 -11.67 17.56
CA ILE A 146 10.94 -10.36 17.03
C ILE A 146 10.72 -10.45 15.51
N LEU A 147 11.67 -11.04 14.78
CA LEU A 147 11.56 -11.25 13.34
C LEU A 147 10.30 -12.03 12.98
N THR A 148 10.03 -13.14 13.68
CA THR A 148 8.83 -13.96 13.40
C THR A 148 7.53 -13.24 13.72
N LYS A 149 7.53 -12.34 14.71
CA LYS A 149 6.34 -11.55 15.07
C LYS A 149 6.08 -10.39 14.10
N LEU A 150 7.13 -9.78 13.57
CA LEU A 150 7.00 -8.73 12.57
C LEU A 150 6.41 -9.27 11.26
N PHE A 151 6.83 -10.45 10.81
CA PHE A 151 6.45 -10.97 9.48
C PHE A 151 5.45 -12.13 9.55
N GLU A 152 4.65 -12.18 10.61
CA GLU A 152 3.59 -13.17 10.80
C GLU A 152 2.37 -12.83 9.92
N VAL A 153 1.88 -13.81 9.14
CA VAL A 153 0.74 -13.57 8.22
C VAL A 153 -0.59 -14.00 8.84
N ASP A 154 -0.64 -15.20 9.42
CA ASP A 154 -1.88 -15.87 9.87
C ASP A 154 -1.76 -16.53 11.25
N GLY A 155 -0.74 -16.15 12.03
CA GLY A 155 -0.46 -16.76 13.33
C GLY A 155 0.37 -18.05 13.26
N THR A 156 0.61 -18.59 12.05
CA THR A 156 1.28 -19.89 11.87
C THR A 156 2.37 -19.90 10.81
N SER A 157 2.30 -18.97 9.87
CA SER A 157 3.20 -18.81 8.75
C SER A 157 3.91 -17.44 8.77
N ILE A 158 5.10 -17.43 8.18
CA ILE A 158 6.01 -16.29 8.13
C ILE A 158 6.25 -15.93 6.67
N ASP A 159 6.06 -14.66 6.32
CA ASP A 159 6.40 -14.12 4.99
C ASP A 159 7.92 -13.97 4.85
N TYR A 160 8.56 -14.99 4.28
CA TYR A 160 10.01 -14.98 4.11
C TYR A 160 10.46 -14.05 2.97
N ARG A 161 9.56 -13.68 2.05
CA ARG A 161 9.90 -12.75 0.96
C ARG A 161 10.04 -11.35 1.49
N ALA A 162 9.10 -10.92 2.34
CA ALA A 162 9.19 -9.65 3.02
C ALA A 162 10.44 -9.57 3.92
N ILE A 163 10.83 -10.66 4.58
CA ILE A 163 12.06 -10.74 5.38
C ILE A 163 13.33 -10.64 4.53
N LEU A 164 13.34 -11.24 3.34
CA LEU A 164 14.53 -11.36 2.50
C LEU A 164 14.57 -10.33 1.38
N ASP A 165 13.62 -9.40 1.33
CA ASP A 165 13.60 -8.33 0.34
C ASP A 165 14.81 -7.40 0.50
N GLU A 166 15.29 -6.77 -0.58
CA GLU A 166 16.41 -5.81 -0.52
C GLU A 166 16.05 -4.58 0.30
N GLU A 167 14.76 -4.30 0.39
CA GLU A 167 14.20 -3.22 1.16
C GLU A 167 13.64 -3.69 2.51
N LEU A 168 14.29 -4.65 3.18
CA LEU A 168 13.88 -5.04 4.53
C LEU A 168 13.74 -3.82 5.47
N GLY A 169 14.58 -2.80 5.26
CA GLY A 169 14.46 -1.49 5.91
C GLY A 169 13.10 -0.82 5.70
N ASN A 170 12.50 -0.92 4.50
CA ASN A 170 11.16 -0.39 4.22
C ASN A 170 10.06 -1.26 4.82
N GLY A 171 10.22 -2.59 4.87
CA GLY A 171 9.26 -3.49 5.53
C GLY A 171 9.18 -3.27 7.03
N ILE A 172 10.32 -3.00 7.66
CA ILE A 172 10.42 -2.66 9.09
C ILE A 172 9.90 -1.24 9.33
N LEU A 173 10.25 -0.25 8.48
CA LEU A 173 9.64 1.07 8.51
C LEU A 173 8.12 0.98 8.38
N ARG A 174 7.59 0.07 7.55
CA ARG A 174 6.15 -0.11 7.37
C ARG A 174 5.47 -0.65 8.63
N HIS A 175 6.14 -1.50 9.42
CA HIS A 175 5.64 -1.90 10.74
C HIS A 175 5.80 -0.81 11.81
N VAL A 176 6.92 -0.09 11.81
CA VAL A 176 7.18 1.02 12.76
C VAL A 176 6.26 2.22 12.47
N THR A 177 5.90 2.47 11.22
CA THR A 177 4.98 3.54 10.80
C THR A 177 3.50 3.14 10.90
N GLN A 178 3.20 1.85 11.05
CA GLN A 178 1.86 1.36 11.40
C GLN A 178 1.61 1.32 12.90
N LEU A 179 2.65 1.50 13.74
CA LEU A 179 2.42 1.92 15.11
C LEU A 179 1.79 3.33 15.05
N PRO A 180 0.76 3.62 15.87
CA PRO A 180 0.09 4.90 15.83
C PRO A 180 1.10 6.01 16.15
N VAL A 181 1.59 6.68 15.10
CA VAL A 181 2.20 8.01 15.23
C VAL A 181 1.08 8.91 15.76
N PRO A 182 1.29 9.70 16.84
CA PRO A 182 0.28 10.64 17.29
C PRO A 182 -0.06 11.57 16.12
N LEU A 183 -1.29 11.44 15.62
CA LEU A 183 -1.80 12.27 14.52
C LEU A 183 -1.64 13.74 14.91
N SER A 184 -0.72 14.43 14.24
CA SER A 184 -0.84 15.87 14.09
C SER A 184 -1.89 16.10 13.01
N THR A 185 -3.02 16.65 13.45
CA THR A 185 -4.08 17.32 12.68
C THR A 185 -4.94 16.46 11.73
N GLU A 186 -6.13 16.19 12.22
CA GLU A 186 -7.35 15.77 11.52
C GLU A 186 -7.69 16.66 10.31
N ILE A 187 -8.01 16.03 9.18
CA ILE A 187 -9.00 16.54 8.23
C ILE A 187 -10.16 15.53 8.28
N VAL A 188 -11.19 15.87 9.07
CA VAL A 188 -12.46 15.16 9.11
C VAL A 188 -13.29 15.61 7.90
N LEU A 189 -13.53 14.69 6.95
CA LEU A 189 -14.64 14.80 6.01
C LEU A 189 -15.88 14.18 6.67
N GLU A 190 -16.76 15.05 7.16
CA GLU A 190 -18.08 14.69 7.66
C GLU A 190 -18.90 14.00 6.56
N LYS A 191 -19.44 12.81 6.85
CA LYS A 191 -20.56 12.23 6.11
C LYS A 191 -21.77 12.17 7.04
N LYS A 192 -22.79 12.95 6.67
CA LYS A 192 -24.08 13.10 7.37
C LYS A 192 -24.75 11.76 7.66
N SER A 193 -25.28 11.65 8.87
CA SER A 193 -26.16 10.57 9.32
C SER A 193 -27.51 10.60 8.60
N SER A 194 -27.92 9.48 8.01
CA SER A 194 -29.34 9.16 7.80
C SER A 194 -29.76 8.10 8.81
N LYS A 195 -30.74 8.45 9.64
CA LYS A 195 -31.39 7.56 10.60
C LYS A 195 -32.24 6.51 9.90
N GLU A 196 -32.42 5.40 10.62
CA GLU A 196 -33.44 4.35 10.45
C GLU A 196 -33.22 3.34 9.32
N SER A 197 -32.78 2.14 9.69
CA SER A 197 -33.46 0.88 9.32
C SER A 197 -32.94 -0.31 10.12
N LYS A 198 -33.85 -1.25 10.36
CA LYS A 198 -33.81 -2.33 11.35
C LYS A 198 -32.87 -3.48 10.97
N SER A 199 -32.43 -4.17 12.02
CA SER A 199 -31.75 -5.48 12.08
C SER A 199 -31.79 -6.37 10.83
N ILE A 200 -30.63 -6.55 10.20
CA ILE A 200 -30.25 -7.76 9.44
C ILE A 200 -28.73 -7.92 9.61
N PHE A 201 -28.26 -8.42 10.75
CA PHE A 201 -26.86 -8.84 10.91
C PHE A 201 -26.86 -10.34 11.17
N ASN A 202 -26.63 -11.11 10.12
CA ASN A 202 -26.08 -12.48 10.14
C ASN A 202 -25.70 -12.91 8.71
N GLU A 203 -25.13 -12.02 7.91
CA GLU A 203 -24.32 -12.45 6.77
C GLU A 203 -22.85 -12.36 7.18
N PRO A 204 -22.08 -13.46 7.15
CA PRO A 204 -20.65 -13.40 7.39
C PRO A 204 -20.05 -12.44 6.36
N LEU A 205 -19.29 -11.45 6.84
CA LEU A 205 -18.45 -10.59 5.99
C LEU A 205 -17.66 -11.51 5.06
N GLN A 206 -18.13 -11.64 3.81
CA GLN A 206 -17.39 -12.37 2.80
C GLN A 206 -16.13 -11.58 2.56
N VAL A 207 -15.02 -12.08 3.11
CA VAL A 207 -13.68 -11.60 2.79
C VAL A 207 -13.53 -11.78 1.29
N THR A 208 -13.76 -10.71 0.55
CA THR A 208 -13.65 -10.71 -0.90
C THR A 208 -12.18 -10.89 -1.19
N GLN A 209 -11.84 -12.03 -1.82
CA GLN A 209 -10.45 -12.29 -2.18
C GLN A 209 -9.92 -11.12 -3.02
N PRO A 210 -8.72 -10.62 -2.72
CA PRO A 210 -8.15 -9.51 -3.47
C PRO A 210 -7.97 -9.94 -4.93
N LYS A 211 -8.50 -9.13 -5.84
CA LYS A 211 -8.37 -9.28 -7.28
C LYS A 211 -7.20 -8.46 -7.76
N TYR A 212 -6.43 -9.01 -8.69
CA TYR A 212 -5.25 -8.37 -9.23
C TYR A 212 -5.38 -8.14 -10.72
N VAL A 213 -4.81 -7.02 -11.16
CA VAL A 213 -4.77 -6.57 -12.54
C VAL A 213 -3.33 -6.30 -12.92
N THR A 214 -2.97 -6.65 -14.16
CA THR A 214 -1.67 -6.31 -14.73
C THR A 214 -1.82 -5.09 -15.63
N LEU A 215 -0.97 -4.09 -15.43
CA LEU A 215 -1.01 -2.82 -16.14
C LEU A 215 0.30 -2.63 -16.91
N HIS A 216 0.18 -2.33 -18.19
CA HIS A 216 1.25 -1.86 -19.04
C HIS A 216 1.09 -0.35 -19.24
N LEU A 217 1.87 0.44 -18.49
CA LEU A 217 1.80 1.89 -18.47
C LEU A 217 2.83 2.46 -19.45
N ARG A 218 2.35 3.16 -20.49
CA ARG A 218 3.19 3.71 -21.55
C ARG A 218 3.25 5.23 -21.47
N LEU A 219 4.45 5.81 -21.53
CA LEU A 219 4.62 7.26 -21.61
C LEU A 219 4.19 7.74 -23.01
N ILE A 220 3.17 8.60 -23.10
CA ILE A 220 2.55 9.04 -24.37
C ILE A 220 3.61 9.55 -25.36
N THR A 221 4.55 10.36 -24.89
CA THR A 221 5.59 10.99 -25.72
C THR A 221 6.49 9.97 -26.43
N PHE A 222 6.75 8.82 -25.79
CA PHE A 222 7.64 7.77 -26.30
C PHE A 222 6.89 6.48 -26.68
N ASP A 223 5.58 6.59 -26.93
CA ASP A 223 4.75 5.43 -27.22
C ASP A 223 5.21 4.67 -28.48
N ALA A 224 5.83 5.35 -29.45
CA ALA A 224 6.37 4.69 -30.64
C ALA A 224 7.53 3.72 -30.34
N TYR A 225 8.19 3.85 -29.18
CA TYR A 225 9.35 3.07 -28.79
C TYR A 225 8.96 2.01 -27.76
N ASN A 226 8.73 0.77 -28.21
CA ASN A 226 8.29 -0.32 -27.33
C ASN A 226 9.26 -0.66 -26.19
N ALA A 227 10.56 -0.38 -26.37
CA ALA A 227 11.61 -0.65 -25.38
C ALA A 227 12.04 0.61 -24.61
N TYR A 228 11.19 1.64 -24.55
CA TYR A 228 11.50 2.85 -23.79
C TYR A 228 11.49 2.54 -22.28
N PRO A 229 12.54 2.95 -21.52
CA PRO A 229 12.68 2.60 -20.11
C PRO A 229 11.59 3.20 -19.20
N GLY A 230 10.90 4.26 -19.63
CA GLY A 230 9.75 4.79 -18.90
C GLY A 230 8.45 4.00 -19.12
N HIS A 231 8.42 3.00 -20.01
CA HIS A 231 7.26 2.10 -20.06
C HIS A 231 7.36 1.11 -18.90
N VAL A 232 6.32 1.04 -18.09
CA VAL A 232 6.33 0.26 -16.84
C VAL A 232 5.31 -0.86 -16.92
N HIS A 233 5.71 -2.04 -16.45
CA HIS A 233 4.81 -3.16 -16.27
C HIS A 233 4.64 -3.45 -14.78
N ILE A 234 3.41 -3.37 -14.28
CA ILE A 234 3.11 -3.57 -12.85
C ILE A 234 1.86 -4.42 -12.67
N THR A 235 1.83 -5.22 -11.60
CA THR A 235 0.63 -5.96 -11.18
C THR A 235 0.19 -5.42 -9.84
N VAL A 236 -1.06 -4.97 -9.74
CA VAL A 236 -1.60 -4.28 -8.56
C VAL A 236 -3.01 -4.80 -8.27
N PRO A 237 -3.53 -4.66 -7.03
CA PRO A 237 -4.93 -4.92 -6.75
C PRO A 237 -5.86 -3.99 -7.53
N ASP A 238 -7.04 -4.44 -7.94
CA ASP A 238 -8.01 -3.62 -8.68
C ASP A 238 -8.66 -2.50 -7.86
N HIS A 239 -8.67 -2.62 -6.53
CA HIS A 239 -9.05 -1.53 -5.62
C HIS A 239 -7.96 -0.46 -5.44
N THR A 240 -6.82 -0.56 -6.12
CA THR A 240 -5.78 0.48 -6.09
C THR A 240 -6.32 1.78 -6.68
N SER A 241 -6.05 2.91 -6.04
CA SER A 241 -6.43 4.22 -6.57
C SER A 241 -5.50 4.67 -7.70
N VAL A 242 -6.02 5.49 -8.61
CA VAL A 242 -5.22 6.08 -9.71
C VAL A 242 -4.10 6.97 -9.17
N TYR A 243 -4.30 7.64 -8.04
CA TYR A 243 -3.24 8.38 -7.34
C TYR A 243 -2.10 7.46 -6.86
N ALA A 244 -2.43 6.34 -6.21
CA ALA A 244 -1.43 5.37 -5.77
C ALA A 244 -0.67 4.78 -6.95
N LEU A 245 -1.39 4.47 -8.03
CA LEU A 245 -0.81 4.02 -9.30
C LEU A 245 0.17 5.06 -9.87
N SER A 246 -0.20 6.34 -9.85
CA SER A 246 0.65 7.44 -10.34
C SER A 246 1.96 7.52 -9.55
N LYS A 247 1.89 7.40 -8.23
CA LYS A 247 3.07 7.37 -7.36
C LYS A 247 3.98 6.18 -7.65
N MET A 248 3.40 4.98 -7.82
CA MET A 248 4.15 3.78 -8.18
C MET A 248 4.91 3.93 -9.52
N VAL A 249 4.32 4.62 -10.51
CA VAL A 249 5.00 4.89 -11.78
C VAL A 249 6.17 5.84 -11.56
N ILE A 250 5.97 6.95 -10.84
CA ILE A 250 7.03 7.93 -10.52
C ILE A 250 8.19 7.24 -9.81
N ASP A 251 7.90 6.46 -8.75
CA ASP A 251 8.90 5.76 -7.95
C ASP A 251 9.69 4.74 -8.81
N LYS A 252 9.03 4.01 -9.72
CA LYS A 252 9.69 3.01 -10.59
C LYS A 252 10.52 3.62 -11.71
N THR A 253 10.16 4.80 -12.18
CA THR A 253 10.79 5.44 -13.35
C THR A 253 11.78 6.53 -12.96
N ASP A 254 11.90 6.82 -11.66
CA ASP A 254 12.73 7.89 -11.11
C ASP A 254 12.44 9.25 -11.79
N LEU A 255 11.15 9.49 -12.10
CA LEU A 255 10.75 10.76 -12.71
C LEU A 255 10.86 11.88 -11.67
N ALA A 256 11.53 12.97 -12.02
CA ALA A 256 11.69 14.13 -11.16
C ALA A 256 10.39 14.95 -10.92
N THR A 257 9.25 14.50 -11.45
CA THR A 257 7.93 15.13 -11.30
C THR A 257 7.24 14.61 -10.05
N ARG A 258 6.36 15.42 -9.43
CA ARG A 258 5.55 14.98 -8.29
C ARG A 258 4.19 14.45 -8.70
N SER A 259 3.79 14.64 -9.97
CA SER A 259 2.47 14.31 -10.45
C SER A 259 2.45 13.99 -11.95
N ILE A 260 1.85 12.85 -12.27
CA ILE A 260 1.54 12.44 -13.63
C ILE A 260 0.03 12.30 -13.79
N SER A 261 -0.44 12.38 -15.03
CA SER A 261 -1.82 12.08 -15.41
C SER A 261 -1.89 10.75 -16.14
N ILE A 262 -2.87 9.91 -15.80
CA ILE A 262 -3.06 8.58 -16.41
C ILE A 262 -4.30 8.60 -17.28
N PHE A 263 -4.19 8.04 -18.47
CA PHE A 263 -5.20 8.02 -19.51
C PHE A 263 -5.49 6.57 -19.96
N ARG A 264 -6.74 6.28 -20.31
CA ARG A 264 -7.13 5.01 -20.93
C ARG A 264 -6.66 4.88 -22.38
N GLU A 265 -6.60 6.02 -23.07
CA GLU A 265 -6.27 6.11 -24.47
C GLU A 265 -4.95 6.86 -24.67
N LYS A 266 -4.30 6.65 -25.82
CA LYS A 266 -3.06 7.32 -26.19
C LYS A 266 -3.20 8.85 -26.30
N ILE A 267 -4.42 9.34 -26.52
CA ILE A 267 -4.71 10.75 -26.73
C ILE A 267 -4.92 11.42 -25.36
N ARG A 268 -4.30 12.60 -25.16
CA ARG A 268 -4.47 13.46 -23.97
C ARG A 268 -5.86 14.11 -23.93
N SER A 269 -6.91 13.29 -23.88
CA SER A 269 -8.29 13.76 -23.84
C SER A 269 -8.79 13.78 -22.39
N ARG A 270 -9.66 14.76 -22.06
CA ARG A 270 -10.32 14.80 -20.74
C ARG A 270 -11.22 13.60 -20.49
N HIS A 271 -11.77 13.01 -21.54
CA HIS A 271 -12.62 11.82 -21.45
C HIS A 271 -11.83 10.54 -21.16
N GLY A 272 -10.58 10.48 -21.62
CA GLY A 272 -9.68 9.35 -21.35
C GLY A 272 -8.94 9.48 -20.02
N LEU A 273 -8.95 10.65 -19.39
CA LEU A 273 -8.26 10.91 -18.12
C LEU A 273 -8.93 10.13 -16.99
N LEU A 274 -8.14 9.38 -16.23
CA LEU A 274 -8.58 8.70 -15.02
C LEU A 274 -8.56 9.68 -13.84
N ASP A 275 -9.59 9.62 -12.99
CA ASP A 275 -9.67 10.47 -11.79
C ASP A 275 -8.71 9.92 -10.73
N PRO A 276 -7.75 10.72 -10.22
CA PRO A 276 -6.81 10.30 -9.17
C PRO A 276 -7.47 9.69 -7.93
N MET A 277 -8.69 10.11 -7.59
CA MET A 277 -9.41 9.67 -6.40
C MET A 277 -10.20 8.37 -6.60
N ASP A 278 -10.38 7.95 -7.84
CA ASP A 278 -11.09 6.72 -8.19
C ASP A 278 -10.15 5.50 -8.16
N THR A 279 -10.75 4.31 -8.04
CA THR A 279 -10.07 3.02 -8.12
C THR A 279 -10.02 2.47 -9.54
N LEU A 280 -9.10 1.55 -9.80
CA LEU A 280 -9.04 0.86 -11.10
C LEU A 280 -10.33 0.08 -11.38
N GLU A 281 -10.93 -0.54 -10.36
CA GLU A 281 -12.24 -1.18 -10.44
C GLU A 281 -13.34 -0.19 -10.87
N HIS A 282 -13.38 1.02 -10.32
CA HIS A 282 -14.35 2.06 -10.73
C HIS A 282 -14.20 2.40 -12.22
N HIS A 283 -12.99 2.27 -12.73
CA HIS A 283 -12.67 2.44 -14.13
C HIS A 283 -12.85 1.18 -15.00
N GLN A 284 -13.52 0.15 -14.50
CA GLN A 284 -13.79 -1.12 -15.19
C GLN A 284 -12.51 -1.92 -15.53
N LEU A 285 -11.41 -1.64 -14.83
CA LEU A 285 -10.17 -2.39 -14.90
C LEU A 285 -10.18 -3.47 -13.80
N THR A 286 -11.15 -4.38 -13.92
CA THR A 286 -11.40 -5.41 -12.91
C THR A 286 -10.36 -6.53 -12.97
N GLY A 287 -9.89 -6.93 -11.79
CA GLY A 287 -8.88 -7.98 -11.68
C GLY A 287 -9.46 -9.39 -11.64
N ALA A 288 -8.56 -10.37 -11.54
CA ALA A 288 -8.89 -11.75 -11.21
C ALA A 288 -8.32 -12.13 -9.83
N CYS A 289 -9.04 -12.96 -9.07
CA CYS A 289 -8.56 -13.49 -7.80
C CYS A 289 -7.46 -14.51 -8.03
N ILE A 290 -6.45 -14.58 -7.16
CA ILE A 290 -5.40 -15.59 -7.22
C ILE A 290 -5.98 -16.98 -6.92
N ASP A 291 -6.19 -17.83 -7.92
CA ASP A 291 -6.82 -19.16 -7.77
C ASP A 291 -5.85 -20.28 -7.37
N GLY A 292 -4.64 -19.93 -6.90
CA GLY A 292 -3.62 -20.89 -6.45
C GLY A 292 -3.04 -21.75 -7.58
N THR A 293 -3.47 -21.55 -8.84
CA THR A 293 -2.84 -22.17 -9.99
C THR A 293 -1.76 -21.24 -10.56
N HIS A 294 -0.53 -21.74 -10.68
CA HIS A 294 0.65 -20.99 -11.13
C HIS A 294 0.59 -20.43 -12.57
N LYS A 295 -0.58 -20.48 -13.22
CA LYS A 295 -0.80 -20.05 -14.60
C LYS A 295 -1.86 -18.96 -14.74
N GLN A 296 -2.19 -18.27 -13.65
CA GLN A 296 -3.20 -17.25 -13.74
C GLN A 296 -2.67 -16.00 -14.45
N LEU A 297 -3.11 -15.83 -15.68
CA LEU A 297 -2.95 -14.60 -16.43
C LEU A 297 -3.94 -13.60 -15.84
N PHE A 298 -3.45 -12.66 -15.01
CA PHE A 298 -4.27 -11.52 -14.63
C PHE A 298 -4.67 -10.75 -15.89
N PRO A 299 -5.90 -10.22 -15.96
CA PRO A 299 -6.30 -9.30 -17.01
C PRO A 299 -5.23 -8.22 -17.18
N THR A 300 -4.76 -8.07 -18.42
CA THR A 300 -3.71 -7.11 -18.76
C THR A 300 -4.32 -5.94 -19.50
N TYR A 301 -4.16 -4.73 -18.96
CA TYR A 301 -4.62 -3.50 -19.58
C TYR A 301 -3.44 -2.61 -19.95
N THR A 302 -3.54 -1.90 -21.06
CA THR A 302 -2.58 -0.86 -21.42
C THR A 302 -3.18 0.49 -21.05
N LEU A 303 -2.46 1.23 -20.22
CA LEU A 303 -2.77 2.60 -19.88
C LEU A 303 -1.65 3.49 -20.38
N TYR A 304 -1.96 4.76 -20.57
CA TYR A 304 -1.01 5.76 -21.00
C TYR A 304 -0.83 6.76 -19.89
N TYR A 305 0.36 7.31 -19.73
CA TYR A 305 0.57 8.39 -18.79
C TYR A 305 1.41 9.49 -19.41
N ASP A 306 1.30 10.68 -18.85
CA ASP A 306 2.12 11.81 -19.22
C ASP A 306 2.25 12.79 -18.05
N TYR A 307 3.16 13.74 -18.17
CA TYR A 307 3.37 14.79 -17.18
C TYR A 307 2.08 15.58 -16.96
N SER A 308 1.75 15.82 -15.68
CA SER A 308 0.57 16.62 -15.35
C SER A 308 0.77 18.07 -15.81
N PRO A 309 -0.13 18.63 -16.63
CA PRO A 309 -0.02 20.01 -17.10
C PRO A 309 -0.09 21.03 -15.96
N MET A 310 -0.53 20.61 -14.77
CA MET A 310 -0.65 21.46 -13.59
C MET A 310 0.72 21.84 -13.00
N GLU A 311 1.75 21.00 -13.17
CA GLU A 311 3.14 21.31 -12.74
C GLU A 311 3.89 22.20 -13.74
N LEU A 312 3.51 22.12 -15.02
CA LEU A 312 4.06 22.92 -16.13
C LEU A 312 3.66 24.40 -16.08
N ARG A 313 2.79 24.81 -15.14
CA ARG A 313 2.35 26.20 -14.97
C ARG A 313 3.38 27.10 -14.27
N SER A 314 4.39 26.54 -13.59
CA SER A 314 5.52 27.33 -13.11
C SER A 314 6.64 27.28 -14.15
N ASP A 315 7.35 28.38 -14.36
CA ASP A 315 8.31 28.64 -15.43
C ASP A 315 9.52 27.70 -15.49
N CYS A 316 9.31 26.39 -15.70
CA CYS A 316 10.39 25.43 -15.86
C CYS A 316 11.05 25.63 -17.23
N PRO A 317 12.27 26.20 -17.31
CA PRO A 317 12.92 26.53 -18.57
C PRO A 317 13.27 25.27 -19.37
N ILE A 318 13.51 24.15 -18.68
CA ILE A 318 13.87 22.86 -19.26
C ILE A 318 12.73 22.28 -20.11
N LEU A 319 11.47 22.46 -19.70
CA LEU A 319 10.30 22.05 -20.51
C LEU A 319 10.02 23.02 -21.67
N LYS A 320 10.62 24.22 -21.63
CA LYS A 320 10.68 25.16 -22.77
C LYS A 320 11.92 24.92 -23.65
N CYS A 321 12.89 24.08 -23.25
CA CYS A 321 14.13 23.87 -24.00
C CYS A 321 13.94 23.08 -25.31
N ASP A 322 12.93 22.23 -25.42
CA ASP A 322 12.59 21.57 -26.70
C ASP A 322 12.20 22.59 -27.78
N TYR A 323 11.76 23.80 -27.39
CA TYR A 323 11.51 24.89 -28.33
C TYR A 323 12.82 25.55 -28.85
N TYR A 324 13.94 25.40 -28.13
CA TYR A 324 15.24 26.01 -28.43
C TYR A 324 16.31 25.03 -28.93
N MET A 325 16.09 23.71 -28.88
CA MET A 325 16.99 22.69 -29.44
C MET A 325 16.59 22.27 -30.87
N LYS A 326 16.23 23.25 -31.71
CA LYS A 326 16.09 23.06 -33.17
C LYS A 326 17.40 23.32 -33.89
#